data_AF-A0A841UKL8-F1
#
_entry.id   AF-A0A841UKL8-F1
#
_cell.length_a   1.000
_cell.length_b   1.000
_cell.length_c   1.000
_cell.angle_alpha   90.00
_cell.angle_beta   90.00
_cell.angle_gamma   90.00
#
_symmetry.space_group_name_H-M   'P 1'
#
loop_
_entity.id
_entity.type
_entity.pdbx_description
1 polymer ?
#
loop_
_entity_poly.entity_id
_entity_poly.type
_entity_poly.pdbx_seq_one_letter_code
_entity_poly.pdbx_strand_id
1 'polypeptide(L)'
;MTLKNLQEFREAAYKLLGTGKDAVMDLMDAVLVTRSVHSFAELSMSPVFRRKWPSLYEAIEDCSPQRRGLMKLYIKELPKNERK
;
A
#
# COMPACT_ATOMS: atom_id res chain seq x y z
N MET A 1 -14.50 -10.64 7.55
CA MET A 1 -13.33 -10.68 6.66
C MET A 1 -12.40 -11.77 7.16
N THR A 2 -11.98 -12.72 6.33
CA THR A 2 -11.05 -13.80 6.73
C THR A 2 -9.61 -13.43 6.36
N LEU A 3 -8.62 -14.12 6.93
CA LEU A 3 -7.21 -13.94 6.56
C LEU A 3 -6.98 -14.19 5.06
N LYS A 4 -7.65 -15.20 4.49
CA LYS A 4 -7.59 -15.51 3.07
C LYS A 4 -8.08 -14.34 2.21
N ASN A 5 -9.20 -13.70 2.58
CA ASN A 5 -9.71 -12.54 1.85
C ASN A 5 -8.70 -11.38 1.85
N LEU A 6 -8.01 -11.15 2.97
CA LEU A 6 -6.96 -10.12 3.08
C LEU A 6 -5.76 -10.43 2.18
N GLN A 7 -5.33 -11.70 2.14
CA GLN A 7 -4.25 -12.15 1.25
C GLN A 7 -4.62 -11.94 -0.21
N GLU A 8 -5.81 -12.38 -0.62
CA GLU A 8 -6.31 -12.22 -1.99
C GLU A 8 -6.42 -10.74 -2.39
N PHE A 9 -6.93 -9.88 -1.49
CA PHE A 9 -6.97 -8.44 -1.73
C PHE A 9 -5.57 -7.85 -1.92
N ARG A 10 -4.63 -8.21 -1.04
CA ARG A 10 -3.24 -7.74 -1.10
C ARG A 10 -2.55 -8.18 -2.38
N GLU A 11 -2.71 -9.43 -2.80
CA GLU A 11 -2.18 -9.96 -4.06
C GLU A 11 -2.78 -9.25 -5.29
N ALA A 12 -4.08 -8.98 -5.26
CA ALA A 12 -4.76 -8.25 -6.32
C ALA A 12 -4.24 -6.81 -6.42
N ALA A 13 -4.07 -6.11 -5.28
CA ALA A 13 -3.50 -4.77 -5.24
C ALA A 13 -2.05 -4.77 -5.75
N TYR A 14 -1.22 -5.72 -5.30
CA TYR A 14 0.19 -5.85 -5.70
C TYR A 14 0.39 -5.95 -7.21
N LYS A 15 -0.48 -6.70 -7.90
CA LYS A 15 -0.46 -6.83 -9.37
C LYS A 15 -0.76 -5.52 -10.09
N LEU A 16 -1.38 -4.55 -9.42
CA LEU A 16 -1.83 -3.29 -9.99
C LEU A 16 -0.89 -2.12 -9.69
N LEU A 17 0.14 -2.27 -8.86
CA LEU A 17 1.04 -1.17 -8.46
C LEU A 17 2.11 -0.82 -9.51
N GLY A 18 2.37 -1.69 -10.47
CA GLY A 18 3.36 -1.45 -11.53
C GLY A 18 4.80 -1.55 -11.02
N THR A 19 5.67 -0.65 -11.49
CA THR A 19 7.08 -0.57 -11.07
C THR A 19 7.18 -0.16 -9.60
N GLY A 20 8.23 -0.60 -8.89
CA GLY A 20 8.43 -0.26 -7.49
C GLY A 20 7.45 -0.90 -6.50
N LYS A 21 6.53 -1.77 -6.96
CA LYS A 21 5.48 -2.40 -6.17
C LYS A 21 5.93 -3.00 -4.84
N ASP A 22 7.11 -3.60 -4.77
CA ASP A 22 7.64 -4.16 -3.52
C ASP A 22 7.92 -3.06 -2.48
N ALA A 23 8.56 -1.96 -2.91
CA ALA A 23 8.87 -0.83 -2.04
C ALA A 23 7.59 -0.07 -1.64
N VAL A 24 6.61 0.00 -2.55
CA VAL A 24 5.29 0.58 -2.25
C VAL A 24 4.51 -0.27 -1.24
N MET A 25 4.61 -1.61 -1.31
CA MET A 25 3.99 -2.48 -0.31
C MET A 25 4.68 -2.37 1.04
N ASP A 26 6.01 -2.34 1.08
CA ASP A 26 6.78 -2.09 2.31
C ASP A 26 6.38 -0.72 2.92
N LEU A 27 6.19 0.30 2.07
CA LEU A 27 5.73 1.63 2.47
C LEU A 27 4.30 1.61 3.02
N MET A 28 3.36 0.93 2.34
CA MET A 28 1.99 0.79 2.84
C MET A 28 1.98 0.14 4.22
N ASP A 29 2.75 -0.94 4.40
CA ASP A 29 2.83 -1.63 5.68
C ASP A 29 3.41 -0.70 6.75
N ALA A 30 4.48 0.05 6.44
CA ALA A 30 5.07 1.04 7.33
C ALA A 30 4.05 2.11 7.76
N VAL A 31 3.25 2.64 6.83
CA VAL A 31 2.18 3.62 7.12
C VAL A 31 1.09 3.01 8.00
N LEU A 32 0.66 1.77 7.72
CA LEU A 32 -0.42 1.12 8.46
C LEU A 32 -0.05 0.81 9.91
N VAL A 33 1.22 0.53 10.21
CA VAL A 33 1.69 0.23 11.57
C VAL A 33 2.21 1.46 12.31
N THR A 34 2.42 2.58 11.63
CA THR A 34 2.93 3.81 12.25
C THR A 34 1.77 4.66 12.75
N ARG A 35 1.66 4.82 14.07
CA ARG A 35 0.57 5.56 14.72
C ARG A 35 0.51 7.02 14.31
N SER A 36 1.66 7.67 14.15
CA SER A 36 1.80 9.07 13.76
C SER A 36 3.07 9.25 12.98
N VAL A 37 3.00 9.94 11.84
CA VAL A 37 4.14 10.17 10.95
C VAL A 37 4.54 11.64 11.08
N HIS A 38 5.73 11.91 11.60
CA HIS A 38 6.25 13.28 11.74
C HIS A 38 6.98 13.74 10.48
N SER A 39 7.51 12.80 9.70
CA SER A 39 8.13 13.07 8.41
C SER A 39 8.03 11.84 7.48
N PHE A 40 8.01 12.04 6.17
CA PHE A 40 7.88 10.93 5.22
C PHE A 40 9.02 9.91 5.36
N ALA A 41 10.24 10.37 5.13
CA ALA A 41 11.45 10.06 5.87
C ALA A 41 11.37 8.98 6.99
N GLU A 42 10.69 9.29 8.09
CA GLU A 42 10.58 8.42 9.27
C GLU A 42 10.05 7.02 8.95
N LEU A 43 9.22 6.89 7.91
CA LEU A 43 8.68 5.60 7.47
C LEU A 43 9.77 4.62 7.03
N SER A 44 10.92 5.11 6.58
CA SER A 44 12.05 4.24 6.23
C SER A 44 12.72 3.61 7.46
N MET A 45 12.44 4.11 8.67
CA MET A 45 12.95 3.58 9.94
C MET A 45 12.00 2.55 10.54
N SER A 46 10.82 2.34 9.94
CA SER A 46 9.86 1.35 10.41
C SER A 46 10.45 -0.07 10.28
N PRO A 47 10.30 -0.96 11.27
CA PRO A 47 10.84 -2.32 11.21
C PRO A 47 10.23 -3.18 10.10
N VAL A 48 9.06 -2.78 9.58
CA VAL A 48 8.41 -3.47 8.45
C VAL A 48 8.87 -2.92 7.09
N PHE A 49 9.59 -1.79 7.06
CA PHE A 49 10.20 -1.25 5.85
C PHE A 49 11.60 -1.85 5.66
N ARG A 50 11.72 -2.87 4.81
CA ARG A 50 12.96 -3.66 4.68
C ARG A 50 14.04 -3.01 3.81
N ARG A 51 13.74 -1.87 3.19
CA ARG A 51 14.58 -1.19 2.20
C ARG A 51 15.30 0.01 2.82
N LYS A 52 16.27 0.56 2.09
CA LYS A 52 17.00 1.75 2.53
C LYS A 52 16.17 3.01 2.30
N TRP A 53 16.50 4.06 3.04
CA TRP A 53 15.88 5.38 2.94
C TRP A 53 15.69 5.91 1.51
N PRO A 54 16.67 5.83 0.57
CA PRO A 54 16.46 6.34 -0.80
C PRO A 54 15.30 5.62 -1.51
N SER A 55 15.13 4.32 -1.27
CA SER A 55 14.07 3.52 -1.88
C SER A 55 12.68 3.95 -1.45
N LEU A 56 12.53 4.70 -0.35
CA LEU A 56 11.26 5.28 0.05
C LEU A 56 10.76 6.33 -0.94
N TYR A 57 11.66 7.19 -1.42
CA TYR A 57 11.35 8.23 -2.39
C TYR A 57 11.19 7.65 -3.79
N GLU A 58 12.12 6.77 -4.18
CA GLU A 58 12.04 6.00 -5.44
C GLU A 58 10.72 5.22 -5.53
N ALA A 59 10.23 4.65 -4.42
CA ALA A 59 8.96 3.94 -4.39
C ALA A 59 7.78 4.79 -4.86
N ILE A 60 7.76 6.09 -4.55
CA ILE A 60 6.67 6.98 -4.99
C ILE A 60 6.94 7.52 -6.39
N GLU A 61 8.19 7.84 -6.70
CA GLU A 61 8.60 8.39 -8.00
C GLU A 61 8.41 7.37 -9.13
N ASP A 62 8.83 6.12 -8.91
CA ASP A 62 8.77 5.04 -9.91
C ASP A 62 7.42 4.34 -9.95
N CYS A 63 6.59 4.51 -8.92
CA CYS A 63 5.30 3.84 -8.86
C CYS A 63 4.38 4.34 -9.97
N SER A 64 3.92 3.39 -10.77
CA SER A 64 3.04 3.61 -11.91
C SER A 64 1.77 2.78 -11.74
N PRO A 65 0.96 3.08 -10.72
CA PRO A 65 -0.14 2.22 -10.35
C PRO A 65 -1.24 2.31 -11.40
N GLN A 66 -1.85 1.16 -11.73
CA GLN A 66 -3.05 1.09 -12.56
C GLN A 66 -4.26 1.61 -11.77
N ARG A 67 -4.34 2.95 -11.64
CA ARG A 67 -5.27 3.67 -10.77
C ARG A 67 -6.72 3.20 -10.90
N ARG A 68 -7.20 3.02 -12.14
CA ARG A 68 -8.58 2.56 -12.37
C ARG A 68 -8.81 1.13 -11.87
N GLY A 69 -7.81 0.26 -12.00
CA GLY A 69 -7.86 -1.11 -11.48
C GLY A 69 -7.92 -1.12 -9.96
N LEU A 70 -7.05 -0.35 -9.31
CA LEU A 70 -7.04 -0.21 -7.85
C LEU A 70 -8.36 0.36 -7.32
N MET A 71 -8.89 1.41 -7.95
CA MET A 71 -10.17 1.99 -7.54
C MET A 71 -11.33 0.99 -7.64
N LYS A 72 -11.37 0.19 -8.71
CA LYS A 72 -12.38 -0.88 -8.84
C LYS A 72 -12.22 -1.94 -7.74
N LEU A 73 -10.98 -2.32 -7.43
CA LEU A 73 -10.68 -3.27 -6.35
C LEU A 73 -11.15 -2.72 -5.00
N TYR A 74 -10.86 -1.45 -4.69
CA TYR A 74 -11.28 -0.83 -3.43
C TYR A 74 -12.80 -0.76 -3.29
N ILE A 75 -13.50 -0.30 -4.34
CA ILE A 75 -14.97 -0.21 -4.35
C ILE A 75 -15.62 -1.57 -4.12
N LYS A 76 -15.02 -2.66 -4.63
CA LYS A 76 -15.54 -4.02 -4.43
C LYS A 76 -15.53 -4.45 -2.96
N GLU A 77 -14.51 -4.03 -2.21
CA GLU A 77 -14.34 -4.38 -0.79
C GLU A 77 -15.05 -3.43 0.18
N LEU A 78 -15.47 -2.24 -0.28
CA LEU A 78 -16.25 -1.33 0.55
C LEU A 78 -17.62 -1.93 0.90
N PRO A 79 -18.12 -1.72 2.13
CA PRO A 79 -19.45 -2.17 2.52
C PRO A 79 -20.50 -1.47 1.64
N LYS A 80 -21.44 -2.23 1.10
CA LYS A 80 -22.48 -1.71 0.18
C LYS A 80 -23.51 -0.78 0.85
N ASN A 81 -23.46 -0.65 2.18
CA ASN A 81 -24.44 0.08 2.97
C ASN A 81 -23.78 1.21 3.75
N GLU A 82 -23.67 2.41 3.17
CA GLU A 82 -23.76 3.71 3.88
C GLU A 82 -24.18 4.79 2.87
N ARG A 83 -25.38 4.64 2.29
CA ARG A 83 -26.18 5.80 1.90
C ARG A 83 -27.16 6.05 3.05
N LYS A 84 -26.74 6.86 4.02
CA LYS A 84 -27.68 7.58 4.88
C LYS A 84 -27.89 8.96 4.28
#